data_AF-F9RYR2-F1
#
_entry.id   AF-F9RYR2-F1
#
_cell.length_a   1.000
_cell.length_b   1.000
_cell.length_c   1.000
_cell.angle_alpha   90.00
_cell.angle_beta   90.00
_cell.angle_gamma   90.00
#
_symmetry.space_group_name_H-M   'P 1'
#
loop_
_entity.id
_entity.type
_entity.pdbx_description
1 polymer ?
#
loop_
_entity_poly.entity_id
_entity_poly.type
_entity_poly.pdbx_seq_one_letter_code
_entity_poly.pdbx_strand_id
1 'polypeptide(L)'
;YLYSEKRLEGYVGDEDERSMRRYTVTKHTPEYLYLGVDLLGSMARANEYGLKHQQDQKLRQIIRRYDFEHYATDPEMIQAWAAQLANQVYWLRQLGEQDVVQDFIDSFRQTYPDSKDSKLSPQQYGNKLYGMTHIIFADSEYYQKSIKEENHQWIYDYFRSNIDEIVLRAKEDVIAEVGISFLLAGLENDPVVAKTRSAIAGAINKQYGMVPSATGDFNFSKGEHRNVLAIMLLDWQKVNQAPTYSNQPEIFSRLPYGLEPK
;
A
#
# COMPACT_ATOMS: atom_id res chain seq x y z
N TYR A 1 13.56 0.33 22.01
CA TYR A 1 12.79 1.31 22.79
C TYR A 1 13.12 2.74 22.35
N LEU A 2 14.33 3.26 22.62
CA LEU A 2 14.71 4.64 22.24
C LEU A 2 14.51 5.00 20.74
N TYR A 3 14.78 4.06 19.83
CA TYR A 3 14.56 4.27 18.38
C TYR A 3 13.08 4.52 18.04
N SER A 4 12.20 3.64 18.51
CA SER A 4 10.76 3.73 18.24
C SER A 4 10.13 4.96 18.88
N GLU A 5 10.54 5.31 20.10
CA GLU A 5 10.06 6.52 20.78
C GLU A 5 10.45 7.78 20.01
N LYS A 6 11.70 7.88 19.55
CA LYS A 6 12.15 9.02 18.72
C LYS A 6 11.37 9.12 17.40
N ARG A 7 10.97 7.98 16.83
CA ARG A 7 10.14 7.97 15.62
C ARG A 7 8.71 8.41 15.91
N LEU A 8 8.18 8.02 17.07
CA LEU A 8 6.86 8.43 17.55
C LEU A 8 6.78 9.95 17.78
N GLU A 9 7.88 10.59 18.23
CA GLU A 9 7.98 12.05 18.36
C GLU A 9 7.70 12.78 17.04
N GLY A 10 7.92 12.15 15.88
CA GLY A 10 7.61 12.71 14.57
C GLY A 10 6.13 12.98 14.33
N TYR A 11 5.23 12.40 15.13
CA TYR A 11 3.79 12.70 15.08
C TYR A 11 3.36 13.76 16.09
N VAL A 12 4.22 14.18 17.02
CA VAL A 12 3.86 15.14 18.05
C VAL A 12 3.68 16.53 17.44
N GLY A 13 2.51 17.12 17.65
CA GLY A 13 2.15 18.44 17.12
C GLY A 13 1.55 18.42 15.71
N ASP A 14 1.33 17.24 15.12
CA ASP A 14 0.56 17.08 13.88
C ASP A 14 -0.93 16.92 14.20
N GLU A 15 -1.76 17.77 13.58
CA GLU A 15 -3.21 17.81 13.76
C GLU A 15 -3.96 17.02 12.68
N ASP A 16 -3.26 16.44 11.68
CA ASP A 16 -3.89 15.56 10.70
C ASP A 16 -4.43 14.29 11.38
N GLU A 17 -5.69 13.94 11.05
CA GLU A 17 -6.40 12.79 11.65
C GLU A 17 -5.56 11.50 11.58
N ARG A 18 -4.77 11.30 10.52
CA ARG A 18 -3.98 10.08 10.31
C ARG A 18 -2.81 10.07 11.27
N SER A 19 -2.09 11.18 11.38
CA SER A 19 -0.95 11.32 12.28
C SER A 19 -1.37 11.15 13.74
N MET A 20 -2.49 11.75 14.12
CA MET A 20 -3.07 11.57 15.46
C MET A 20 -3.44 10.11 15.77
N ARG A 21 -4.09 9.41 14.84
CA ARG A 21 -4.43 7.99 15.00
C ARG A 21 -3.18 7.12 15.11
N ARG A 22 -2.20 7.34 14.22
CA ARG A 22 -0.92 6.63 14.25
C ARG A 22 -0.19 6.83 15.56
N TYR A 23 -0.08 8.06 16.03
CA TYR A 23 0.48 8.34 17.35
C TYR A 23 -0.28 7.61 18.47
N THR A 24 -1.62 7.70 18.44
CA THR A 24 -2.47 7.15 19.51
C THR A 24 -2.36 5.65 19.64
N VAL A 25 -2.36 4.91 18.52
CA VAL A 25 -2.24 3.46 18.55
C VAL A 25 -0.80 3.01 18.82
N THR A 26 0.19 3.65 18.18
CA THR A 26 1.59 3.20 18.29
C THR A 26 2.29 3.63 19.58
N LYS A 27 1.76 4.59 20.35
CA LYS A 27 2.34 4.92 21.68
C LYS A 27 2.26 3.77 22.67
N HIS A 28 1.33 2.83 22.46
CA HIS A 28 1.15 1.65 23.30
C HIS A 28 1.89 0.42 22.75
N THR A 29 2.33 0.46 21.50
CA THR A 29 3.06 -0.60 20.79
C THR A 29 4.21 -0.03 19.94
N PRO A 30 5.13 0.75 20.52
CA PRO A 30 6.13 1.50 19.75
C PRO A 30 7.08 0.60 18.95
N GLU A 31 7.28 -0.65 19.36
CA GLU A 31 8.05 -1.66 18.63
C GLU A 31 7.53 -1.88 17.20
N TYR A 32 6.23 -1.70 16.94
CA TYR A 32 5.65 -1.83 15.59
C TYR A 32 6.34 -0.92 14.56
N LEU A 33 6.73 0.29 14.97
CA LEU A 33 7.42 1.23 14.10
C LEU A 33 8.77 0.67 13.62
N TYR A 34 9.51 0.00 14.51
CA TYR A 34 10.76 -0.67 14.14
C TYR A 34 10.51 -1.95 13.34
N LEU A 35 9.52 -2.75 13.74
CA LEU A 35 9.30 -4.09 13.19
C LEU A 35 8.59 -4.03 11.83
N GLY A 36 7.36 -3.49 11.81
CA GLY A 36 6.52 -3.49 10.62
C GLY A 36 6.90 -2.39 9.63
N VAL A 37 7.18 -1.18 10.13
CA VAL A 37 7.43 -0.03 9.23
C VAL A 37 8.85 -0.05 8.68
N ASP A 38 9.87 -0.41 9.47
CA ASP A 38 11.27 -0.34 9.03
C ASP A 38 11.86 -1.69 8.63
N LEU A 39 11.94 -2.62 9.59
CA LEU A 39 12.66 -3.87 9.40
C LEU A 39 12.00 -4.74 8.31
N LEU A 40 10.71 -5.03 8.47
CA LEU A 40 9.97 -5.89 7.54
C LEU A 40 9.96 -5.30 6.13
N GLY A 41 9.67 -4.00 5.98
CA GLY A 41 9.69 -3.33 4.68
C GLY A 41 11.06 -3.37 4.01
N SER A 42 12.15 -3.19 4.77
CA SER A 42 13.52 -3.27 4.25
C SER A 42 13.87 -4.69 3.80
N MET A 43 13.48 -5.70 4.59
CA MET A 43 13.69 -7.11 4.24
C MET A 43 12.87 -7.52 3.02
N ALA A 44 11.63 -7.07 2.91
CA ALA A 44 10.76 -7.32 1.77
C ALA A 44 11.32 -6.68 0.49
N ARG A 45 11.80 -5.43 0.57
CA ARG A 45 12.45 -4.75 -0.56
C ARG A 45 13.73 -5.44 -1.01
N ALA A 46 14.58 -5.88 -0.08
CA ALA A 46 15.75 -6.67 -0.43
C ALA A 46 15.34 -7.98 -1.12
N ASN A 47 14.31 -8.67 -0.58
CA ASN A 47 13.77 -9.89 -1.16
C ASN A 47 13.27 -9.71 -2.60
N GLU A 48 12.53 -8.63 -2.88
CA GLU A 48 12.04 -8.26 -4.21
C GLU A 48 13.17 -8.20 -5.25
N TYR A 49 14.34 -7.67 -4.86
CA TYR A 49 15.49 -7.53 -5.76
C TYR A 49 16.41 -8.76 -5.81
N GLY A 50 16.03 -9.88 -5.18
CA GLY A 50 16.89 -11.07 -5.09
C GLY A 50 18.10 -10.88 -4.17
N LEU A 51 17.99 -9.98 -3.19
CA LEU A 51 19.02 -9.66 -2.21
C LEU A 51 18.60 -10.04 -0.79
N LYS A 52 19.57 -10.24 0.09
CA LYS A 52 19.38 -10.39 1.55
C LYS A 52 20.46 -9.63 2.29
N HIS A 53 20.27 -9.41 3.58
CA HIS A 53 21.34 -8.87 4.42
C HIS A 53 22.29 -10.00 4.87
N GLN A 54 23.57 -9.72 5.10
CA GLN A 54 24.56 -10.66 5.65
C GLN A 54 24.16 -11.24 7.02
N GLN A 55 23.25 -10.55 7.71
CA GLN A 55 22.66 -10.98 8.99
C GLN A 55 21.18 -11.42 8.85
N ASP A 56 20.73 -11.82 7.66
CA ASP A 56 19.32 -12.17 7.36
C ASP A 56 18.73 -13.14 8.38
N GLN A 57 19.46 -14.19 8.77
CA GLN A 57 18.99 -15.15 9.78
C GLN A 57 18.69 -14.46 11.13
N LYS A 58 19.53 -13.52 11.57
CA LYS A 58 19.33 -12.76 12.81
C LYS A 58 18.12 -11.82 12.67
N LEU A 59 17.94 -11.19 11.52
CA LEU A 59 16.81 -10.30 11.27
C LEU A 59 15.48 -11.08 11.27
N ARG A 60 15.43 -12.24 10.61
CA ARG A 60 14.28 -13.17 10.67
C ARG A 60 13.99 -13.64 12.09
N GLN A 61 15.02 -13.98 12.86
CA GLN A 61 14.85 -14.31 14.28
C GLN A 61 14.28 -13.17 15.11
N ILE A 62 14.47 -11.90 14.73
CA ILE A 62 13.81 -10.77 15.39
C ILE A 62 12.33 -10.74 15.01
N ILE A 63 11.99 -10.83 13.72
CA ILE A 63 10.61 -10.87 13.22
C ILE A 63 9.80 -11.99 13.88
N ARG A 64 10.35 -13.20 13.97
CA ARG A 64 9.69 -14.39 14.56
C ARG A 64 9.39 -14.29 16.06
N ARG A 65 9.96 -13.32 16.77
CA ARG A 65 9.67 -13.12 18.21
C ARG A 65 8.34 -12.42 18.44
N TYR A 66 7.75 -11.84 17.39
CA TYR A 66 6.53 -11.06 17.49
C TYR A 66 5.42 -11.77 16.73
N ASP A 67 4.25 -11.75 17.32
CA ASP A 67 3.03 -12.18 16.68
C ASP A 67 2.48 -11.02 15.85
N PHE A 68 2.52 -11.15 14.52
CA PHE A 68 2.02 -10.09 13.64
C PHE A 68 0.49 -10.14 13.48
N GLU A 69 -0.16 -11.24 13.86
CA GLU A 69 -1.62 -11.34 13.90
C GLU A 69 -2.17 -10.24 14.82
N HIS A 70 -1.55 -10.05 15.99
CA HIS A 70 -1.92 -9.00 16.94
C HIS A 70 -2.05 -7.60 16.32
N TYR A 71 -1.11 -7.21 15.44
CA TYR A 71 -1.16 -5.91 14.76
C TYR A 71 -2.11 -5.92 13.56
N ALA A 72 -2.18 -7.05 12.86
CA ALA A 72 -2.98 -7.21 11.65
C ALA A 72 -4.49 -7.26 11.94
N THR A 73 -4.90 -7.71 13.13
CA THR A 73 -6.30 -7.85 13.50
C THR A 73 -6.83 -6.72 14.39
N ASP A 74 -5.98 -5.80 14.84
CA ASP A 74 -6.39 -4.67 15.68
C ASP A 74 -7.14 -3.59 14.87
N PRO A 75 -8.42 -3.31 15.16
CA PRO A 75 -9.19 -2.29 14.45
C PRO A 75 -8.59 -0.89 14.49
N GLU A 76 -7.94 -0.48 15.59
CA GLU A 76 -7.30 0.84 15.69
C GLU A 76 -6.05 0.90 14.80
N MET A 77 -5.30 -0.20 14.73
CA MET A 77 -4.16 -0.33 13.82
C MET A 77 -4.62 -0.28 12.36
N ILE A 78 -5.68 -1.00 12.01
CA ILE A 78 -6.28 -0.97 10.68
C ILE A 78 -6.73 0.46 10.32
N GLN A 79 -7.38 1.18 11.23
CA GLN A 79 -7.80 2.56 11.01
C GLN A 79 -6.65 3.57 10.85
N ALA A 80 -5.47 3.25 11.36
CA ALA A 80 -4.27 4.10 11.28
C ALA A 80 -3.30 3.70 10.14
N TRP A 81 -3.31 2.42 9.74
CA TRP A 81 -2.26 1.80 8.94
C TRP A 81 -2.77 0.82 7.87
N ALA A 82 -4.06 0.82 7.51
CA ALA A 82 -4.68 -0.12 6.57
C ALA A 82 -3.80 -0.54 5.39
N ALA A 83 -3.33 0.40 4.57
CA ALA A 83 -2.46 0.12 3.43
C ALA A 83 -1.11 -0.49 3.82
N GLN A 84 -0.49 0.02 4.89
CA GLN A 84 0.77 -0.52 5.39
C GLN A 84 0.61 -1.95 5.91
N LEU A 85 -0.44 -2.21 6.69
CA LEU A 85 -0.73 -3.56 7.19
C LEU A 85 -1.00 -4.53 6.04
N ALA A 86 -1.77 -4.11 5.03
CA ALA A 86 -1.97 -4.91 3.83
C ALA A 86 -0.63 -5.30 3.19
N ASN A 87 0.29 -4.35 2.96
CA ASN A 87 1.60 -4.69 2.42
C ASN A 87 2.39 -5.64 3.35
N GLN A 88 2.36 -5.38 4.65
CA GLN A 88 3.13 -6.15 5.64
C GLN A 88 2.67 -7.61 5.74
N VAL A 89 1.36 -7.89 5.73
CA VAL A 89 0.88 -9.28 5.83
C VAL A 89 1.27 -10.12 4.62
N TYR A 90 1.27 -9.52 3.42
CA TYR A 90 1.78 -10.19 2.23
C TYR A 90 3.31 -10.30 2.22
N TRP A 91 4.04 -9.30 2.72
CA TRP A 91 5.49 -9.41 2.88
C TRP A 91 5.90 -10.52 3.84
N LEU A 92 5.19 -10.70 4.95
CA LEU A 92 5.42 -11.82 5.87
C LEU A 92 5.24 -13.17 5.17
N ARG A 93 4.17 -13.32 4.38
CA ARG A 93 3.93 -14.52 3.56
C ARG A 93 5.03 -14.74 2.53
N GLN A 94 5.39 -13.71 1.77
CA GLN A 94 6.43 -13.76 0.72
C GLN A 94 7.81 -14.08 1.29
N LEU A 95 8.12 -13.61 2.49
CA LEU A 95 9.36 -13.93 3.19
C LEU A 95 9.33 -15.32 3.84
N GLY A 96 8.17 -16.00 3.89
CA GLY A 96 8.00 -17.29 4.55
C GLY A 96 8.06 -17.21 6.08
N GLU A 97 7.66 -16.07 6.65
CA GLU A 97 7.77 -15.81 8.10
C GLU A 97 6.47 -16.11 8.85
N GLN A 98 5.35 -15.48 8.45
CA GLN A 98 4.01 -15.70 9.01
C GLN A 98 2.97 -15.52 7.91
N ASP A 99 1.87 -16.25 7.98
CA ASP A 99 0.75 -16.11 7.05
C ASP A 99 -0.50 -15.68 7.80
N VAL A 100 -0.69 -14.36 7.92
CA VAL A 100 -1.80 -13.70 8.63
C VAL A 100 -2.67 -12.87 7.68
N VAL A 101 -2.60 -13.17 6.37
CA VAL A 101 -3.31 -12.40 5.34
C VAL A 101 -4.83 -12.54 5.48
N GLN A 102 -5.32 -13.74 5.75
CA GLN A 102 -6.75 -13.98 5.86
C GLN A 102 -7.31 -13.30 7.13
N ASP A 103 -6.62 -13.40 8.25
CA ASP A 103 -7.01 -12.76 9.51
C ASP A 103 -7.05 -11.23 9.38
N PHE A 104 -6.07 -10.66 8.66
CA PHE A 104 -6.10 -9.25 8.28
C PHE A 104 -7.32 -8.90 7.43
N ILE A 105 -7.61 -9.66 6.37
CA ILE A 105 -8.75 -9.39 5.47
C ILE A 105 -10.06 -9.43 6.25
N ASP A 106 -10.25 -10.43 7.11
CA ASP A 106 -11.46 -10.57 7.89
C ASP A 106 -11.62 -9.43 8.90
N SER A 107 -10.53 -9.06 9.57
CA SER A 107 -10.52 -7.93 10.52
C SER A 107 -10.70 -6.58 9.82
N PHE A 108 -10.12 -6.42 8.62
CA PHE A 108 -10.27 -5.24 7.78
C PHE A 108 -11.74 -5.02 7.40
N ARG A 109 -12.41 -6.08 6.93
CA ARG A 109 -13.83 -6.03 6.57
C ARG A 109 -14.74 -5.76 7.76
N GLN A 110 -14.41 -6.29 8.94
CA GLN A 110 -15.13 -5.99 10.18
C GLN A 110 -14.92 -4.54 10.65
N THR A 111 -13.73 -4.00 10.45
CA THR A 111 -13.37 -2.61 10.80
C THR A 111 -14.05 -1.61 9.85
N TYR A 112 -14.13 -1.95 8.57
CA TYR A 112 -14.73 -1.13 7.51
C TYR A 112 -15.89 -1.83 6.79
N PRO A 113 -17.02 -2.12 7.47
CA PRO A 113 -18.15 -2.75 6.83
C PRO A 113 -18.84 -1.74 5.88
N ASP A 114 -19.15 -2.17 4.66
CA ASP A 114 -19.70 -1.32 3.58
C ASP A 114 -20.94 -0.52 4.00
N SER A 115 -21.82 -1.14 4.80
CA SER A 115 -23.02 -0.48 5.35
C SER A 115 -22.74 0.77 6.21
N LYS A 116 -21.49 1.04 6.60
CA LYS A 116 -21.09 2.19 7.41
C LYS A 116 -20.33 3.28 6.64
N ASP A 117 -20.19 3.18 5.32
CA ASP A 117 -19.39 4.12 4.53
C ASP A 117 -19.88 5.57 4.59
N SER A 118 -21.19 5.77 4.74
CA SER A 118 -21.80 7.09 4.93
C SER A 118 -21.43 7.74 6.27
N LYS A 119 -20.92 6.97 7.23
CA LYS A 119 -20.48 7.44 8.55
C LYS A 119 -18.98 7.68 8.62
N LEU A 120 -18.21 7.28 7.61
CA LEU A 120 -16.77 7.45 7.59
C LEU A 120 -16.41 8.91 7.28
N SER A 121 -15.42 9.46 7.98
CA SER A 121 -14.79 10.72 7.59
C SER A 121 -14.19 10.58 6.18
N PRO A 122 -13.98 11.67 5.44
CA PRO A 122 -13.28 11.61 4.14
C PRO A 122 -11.94 10.86 4.23
N GLN A 123 -11.20 11.06 5.32
CA GLN A 123 -9.91 10.40 5.53
C GLN A 123 -10.07 8.90 5.79
N GLN A 124 -11.05 8.49 6.60
CA GLN A 124 -11.29 7.07 6.89
C GLN A 124 -11.88 6.31 5.70
N TYR A 125 -12.73 6.97 4.91
CA TYR A 125 -13.19 6.42 3.64
C TYR A 125 -12.00 6.24 2.67
N GLY A 126 -11.13 7.25 2.56
CA GLY A 126 -9.88 7.12 1.82
C GLY A 126 -8.99 5.97 2.33
N ASN A 127 -8.84 5.83 3.65
CA ASN A 127 -8.03 4.76 4.26
C ASN A 127 -8.60 3.36 3.98
N LYS A 128 -9.93 3.21 3.98
CA LYS A 128 -10.61 2.00 3.53
C LYS A 128 -10.24 1.68 2.07
N LEU A 129 -10.39 2.64 1.17
CA LEU A 129 -10.08 2.43 -0.25
C LEU A 129 -8.59 2.09 -0.47
N TYR A 130 -7.68 2.81 0.17
CA TYR A 130 -6.24 2.48 0.14
C TYR A 130 -5.96 1.08 0.71
N GLY A 131 -6.65 0.67 1.78
CA GLY A 131 -6.52 -0.69 2.30
C GLY A 131 -6.89 -1.75 1.27
N MET A 132 -8.01 -1.56 0.56
CA MET A 132 -8.45 -2.46 -0.50
C MET A 132 -7.48 -2.49 -1.69
N THR A 133 -7.04 -1.34 -2.19
CA THR A 133 -6.09 -1.28 -3.31
C THR A 133 -4.76 -1.89 -2.94
N HIS A 134 -4.28 -1.71 -1.70
CA HIS A 134 -3.03 -2.32 -1.24
C HIS A 134 -3.13 -3.82 -0.98
N ILE A 135 -4.30 -4.39 -0.66
CA ILE A 135 -4.49 -5.85 -0.66
C ILE A 135 -4.22 -6.41 -2.07
N ILE A 136 -4.78 -5.76 -3.09
CA ILE A 136 -4.56 -6.12 -4.51
C ILE A 136 -3.09 -5.93 -4.91
N PHE A 137 -2.49 -4.78 -4.58
CA PHE A 137 -1.12 -4.49 -4.97
C PHE A 137 -0.12 -5.41 -4.30
N ALA A 138 -0.31 -5.71 -3.01
CA ALA A 138 0.60 -6.58 -2.29
C ALA A 138 0.54 -8.03 -2.80
N ASP A 139 -0.66 -8.53 -3.17
CA ASP A 139 -0.82 -9.83 -3.83
C ASP A 139 -0.17 -9.87 -5.23
N SER A 140 -0.24 -8.75 -5.96
CA SER A 140 0.43 -8.59 -7.26
C SER A 140 1.95 -8.40 -7.18
N GLU A 141 2.53 -8.44 -5.98
CA GLU A 141 3.93 -8.09 -5.71
C GLU A 141 4.28 -6.68 -6.25
N TYR A 142 3.40 -5.70 -5.99
CA TYR A 142 3.51 -4.34 -6.52
C TYR A 142 3.61 -4.32 -8.06
N TYR A 143 2.54 -4.76 -8.73
CA TYR A 143 2.38 -4.73 -10.19
C TYR A 143 3.29 -5.68 -10.99
N GLN A 144 4.02 -6.57 -10.30
CA GLN A 144 4.92 -7.51 -10.95
C GLN A 144 4.20 -8.71 -11.55
N LYS A 145 3.05 -9.09 -10.99
CA LYS A 145 2.27 -10.26 -11.39
C LYS A 145 0.81 -9.89 -11.62
N SER A 146 0.19 -10.55 -12.60
CA SER A 146 -1.26 -10.50 -12.74
C SER A 146 -1.89 -11.27 -11.59
N ILE A 147 -3.07 -10.82 -11.16
CA ILE A 147 -3.88 -11.49 -10.15
C ILE A 147 -5.16 -12.00 -10.78
N LYS A 148 -5.89 -12.84 -10.04
CA LYS A 148 -7.22 -13.27 -10.46
C LYS A 148 -8.29 -12.52 -9.69
N GLU A 149 -9.31 -12.07 -10.40
CA GLU A 149 -10.49 -11.42 -9.79
C GLU A 149 -11.10 -12.27 -8.66
N GLU A 150 -11.24 -13.58 -8.90
CA GLU A 150 -11.86 -14.54 -8.00
C GLU A 150 -11.22 -14.58 -6.60
N ASN A 151 -9.92 -14.26 -6.49
CA ASN A 151 -9.21 -14.24 -5.20
C ASN A 151 -9.60 -13.05 -4.32
N HIS A 152 -10.13 -11.98 -4.92
CA HIS A 152 -10.47 -10.72 -4.24
C HIS A 152 -11.86 -10.22 -4.65
N GLN A 153 -12.78 -11.13 -4.98
CA GLN A 153 -14.09 -10.81 -5.57
C GLN A 153 -14.83 -9.71 -4.79
N TRP A 154 -14.76 -9.75 -3.46
CA TRP A 154 -15.41 -8.78 -2.58
C TRP A 154 -14.92 -7.33 -2.79
N ILE A 155 -13.63 -7.13 -3.14
CA ILE A 155 -13.07 -5.82 -3.47
C ILE A 155 -13.61 -5.35 -4.82
N TYR A 156 -13.60 -6.23 -5.83
CA TYR A 156 -14.08 -5.92 -7.17
C TYR A 156 -15.58 -5.59 -7.18
N ASP A 157 -16.38 -6.38 -6.47
CA ASP A 157 -17.81 -6.15 -6.32
C ASP A 157 -18.09 -4.83 -5.60
N TYR A 158 -17.33 -4.53 -4.55
CA TYR A 158 -17.42 -3.25 -3.85
C TYR A 158 -17.08 -2.07 -4.77
N PHE A 159 -15.96 -2.14 -5.51
CA PHE A 159 -15.57 -1.08 -6.44
C PHE A 159 -16.60 -0.87 -7.55
N ARG A 160 -17.11 -1.94 -8.16
CA ARG A 160 -18.17 -1.83 -9.18
C ARG A 160 -19.44 -1.17 -8.64
N SER A 161 -19.85 -1.59 -7.44
CA SER A 161 -21.09 -1.10 -6.82
C SER A 161 -20.99 0.36 -6.39
N ASN A 162 -19.78 0.85 -6.08
CA ASN A 162 -19.57 2.16 -5.48
C ASN A 162 -18.73 3.12 -6.34
N ILE A 163 -18.43 2.78 -7.60
CA ILE A 163 -17.46 3.54 -8.40
C ILE A 163 -17.82 5.03 -8.56
N ASP A 164 -19.10 5.36 -8.69
CA ASP A 164 -19.53 6.76 -8.84
C ASP A 164 -19.27 7.56 -7.55
N GLU A 165 -19.49 6.93 -6.39
CA GLU A 165 -19.19 7.54 -5.10
C GLU A 165 -17.69 7.59 -4.80
N ILE A 166 -16.93 6.58 -5.23
CA ILE A 166 -15.46 6.58 -5.16
C ILE A 166 -14.90 7.75 -5.97
N VAL A 167 -15.30 7.92 -7.23
CA VAL A 167 -14.85 9.03 -8.08
C VAL A 167 -15.21 10.39 -7.48
N LEU A 168 -16.36 10.49 -6.80
CA LEU A 168 -16.80 11.75 -6.19
C LEU A 168 -16.02 12.11 -4.91
N ARG A 169 -15.68 11.13 -4.08
CA ARG A 169 -15.16 11.35 -2.71
C ARG A 169 -13.66 11.13 -2.56
N ALA A 170 -13.06 10.27 -3.40
CA ALA A 170 -11.68 9.86 -3.26
C ALA A 170 -10.71 10.84 -3.93
N LYS A 171 -9.46 10.79 -3.50
CA LYS A 171 -8.35 11.52 -4.14
C LYS A 171 -7.97 10.84 -5.45
N GLU A 172 -7.35 11.59 -6.35
CA GLU A 172 -6.99 11.13 -7.69
C GLU A 172 -6.02 9.95 -7.66
N ASP A 173 -5.10 9.88 -6.70
CA ASP A 173 -4.23 8.71 -6.55
C ASP A 173 -5.04 7.46 -6.19
N VAL A 174 -5.98 7.55 -5.24
CA VAL A 174 -6.88 6.43 -4.90
C VAL A 174 -7.74 6.01 -6.09
N ILE A 175 -8.30 6.97 -6.85
CA ILE A 175 -9.07 6.68 -8.06
C ILE A 175 -8.20 5.93 -9.09
N ALA A 176 -6.95 6.37 -9.25
CA ALA A 176 -6.00 5.70 -10.13
C ALA A 176 -5.70 4.26 -9.66
N GLU A 177 -5.49 4.06 -8.36
CA GLU A 177 -5.23 2.75 -7.77
C GLU A 177 -6.41 1.78 -7.94
N VAL A 178 -7.64 2.26 -7.79
CA VAL A 178 -8.85 1.47 -8.07
C VAL A 178 -8.85 0.99 -9.51
N GLY A 179 -8.57 1.87 -10.49
CA GLY A 179 -8.46 1.48 -11.89
C GLY A 179 -7.37 0.45 -12.15
N ILE A 180 -6.18 0.65 -11.59
CA ILE A 180 -5.04 -0.26 -11.72
C ILE A 180 -5.36 -1.64 -11.12
N SER A 181 -6.15 -1.70 -10.05
CA SER A 181 -6.58 -2.98 -9.45
C SER A 181 -7.35 -3.87 -10.43
N PHE A 182 -8.15 -3.29 -11.34
CA PHE A 182 -8.83 -4.03 -12.41
C PHE A 182 -7.87 -4.43 -13.53
N LEU A 183 -6.96 -3.53 -13.90
CA LEU A 183 -5.94 -3.80 -14.93
C LEU A 183 -5.02 -4.96 -14.54
N LEU A 184 -4.67 -5.08 -13.25
CA LEU A 184 -3.90 -6.20 -12.72
C LEU A 184 -4.62 -7.55 -12.83
N ALA A 185 -5.96 -7.54 -12.83
CA ALA A 185 -6.78 -8.73 -13.05
C ALA A 185 -7.13 -8.98 -14.54
N GLY A 186 -6.57 -8.18 -15.47
CA GLY A 186 -6.87 -8.29 -16.89
C GLY A 186 -8.26 -7.79 -17.28
N LEU A 187 -8.92 -7.00 -16.43
CA LEU A 187 -10.29 -6.51 -16.60
C LEU A 187 -10.33 -5.13 -17.29
N GLU A 188 -9.54 -4.95 -18.35
CA GLU A 188 -9.38 -3.63 -18.99
C GLU A 188 -10.68 -3.05 -19.56
N ASN A 189 -11.60 -3.92 -20.00
CA ASN A 189 -12.90 -3.51 -20.54
C ASN A 189 -13.98 -3.32 -19.46
N ASP A 190 -13.64 -3.43 -18.17
CA ASP A 190 -14.60 -3.21 -17.09
C ASP A 190 -14.99 -1.73 -17.01
N PRO A 191 -16.28 -1.39 -16.83
CA PRO A 191 -16.73 -0.01 -16.70
C PRO A 191 -16.01 0.81 -15.63
N VAL A 192 -15.50 0.17 -14.57
CA VAL A 192 -14.70 0.85 -13.54
C VAL A 192 -13.45 1.47 -14.15
N VAL A 193 -12.73 0.75 -15.03
CA VAL A 193 -11.51 1.27 -15.68
C VAL A 193 -11.82 2.49 -16.54
N ALA A 194 -12.93 2.48 -17.29
CA ALA A 194 -13.34 3.61 -18.10
C ALA A 194 -13.65 4.85 -17.24
N LYS A 195 -14.38 4.65 -16.12
CA LYS A 195 -14.72 5.73 -15.19
C LYS A 195 -13.49 6.33 -14.50
N THR A 196 -12.57 5.50 -14.02
CA THR A 196 -11.34 6.00 -13.38
C THR A 196 -10.43 6.70 -14.39
N ARG A 197 -10.23 6.15 -15.60
CA ARG A 197 -9.48 6.82 -16.68
C ARG A 197 -10.07 8.19 -17.01
N SER A 198 -11.40 8.28 -17.14
CA SER A 198 -12.08 9.56 -17.40
C SER A 198 -11.87 10.57 -16.28
N ALA A 199 -11.96 10.14 -15.01
CA ALA A 199 -11.75 11.01 -13.87
C ALA A 199 -10.31 11.55 -13.82
N ILE A 200 -9.31 10.67 -14.00
CA ILE A 200 -7.89 11.07 -14.00
C ILE A 200 -7.54 11.95 -15.20
N ALA A 201 -8.00 11.60 -16.40
CA ALA A 201 -7.79 12.42 -17.58
C ALA A 201 -8.38 13.84 -17.41
N GLY A 202 -9.53 13.95 -16.75
CA GLY A 202 -10.15 15.23 -16.42
C GLY A 202 -9.39 16.05 -15.36
N ALA A 203 -8.68 15.38 -14.45
CA ALA A 203 -7.90 16.04 -13.39
C ALA A 203 -6.52 16.54 -13.85
N ILE A 204 -6.03 16.11 -15.02
CA ILE A 204 -4.74 16.56 -15.56
C ILE A 204 -4.81 18.04 -15.95
N ASN A 205 -3.94 18.84 -15.36
CA ASN A 205 -3.72 20.19 -15.83
C ASN A 205 -2.90 20.14 -17.14
N LYS A 206 -3.50 20.58 -18.25
CA LYS A 206 -2.88 20.54 -19.59
C LYS A 206 -1.62 21.38 -19.73
N GLN A 207 -1.46 22.45 -18.96
CA GLN A 207 -0.27 23.30 -19.00
C GLN A 207 0.92 22.61 -18.33
N TYR A 208 0.68 21.96 -17.20
CA TYR A 208 1.74 21.29 -16.42
C TYR A 208 1.92 19.81 -16.79
N GLY A 209 0.98 19.22 -17.53
CA GLY A 209 1.01 17.82 -17.94
C GLY A 209 0.88 16.85 -16.77
N MET A 210 0.29 17.27 -15.66
CA MET A 210 0.22 16.48 -14.42
C MET A 210 -1.05 16.78 -13.62
N VAL A 211 -1.42 15.84 -12.74
CA VAL A 211 -2.48 16.01 -11.75
C VAL A 211 -1.93 16.85 -10.58
N PRO A 212 -2.56 17.99 -10.22
CA PRO A 212 -2.13 18.85 -9.13
C PRO A 212 -2.35 18.20 -7.75
N SER A 213 -1.74 18.75 -6.69
CA SER A 213 -2.07 18.34 -5.32
C SER A 213 -3.50 18.73 -4.94
N ALA A 214 -3.99 18.23 -3.80
CA ALA A 214 -5.27 18.64 -3.24
C ALA A 214 -5.37 20.16 -2.96
N THR A 215 -4.24 20.85 -2.82
CA THR A 215 -4.16 22.31 -2.66
C THR A 215 -3.81 23.05 -3.96
N GLY A 216 -3.77 22.34 -5.09
CA GLY A 216 -3.46 22.92 -6.41
C GLY A 216 -1.97 23.06 -6.74
N ASP A 217 -1.07 22.48 -5.95
CA ASP A 217 0.39 22.60 -6.15
C ASP A 217 0.92 21.61 -7.20
N PHE A 218 1.99 22.01 -7.90
CA PHE A 218 2.63 21.27 -8.99
C PHE A 218 4.06 20.81 -8.66
N ASN A 219 4.43 20.75 -7.37
CA ASN A 219 5.74 20.25 -6.98
C ASN A 219 5.90 18.79 -7.40
N PHE A 220 6.85 18.54 -8.31
CA PHE A 220 7.09 17.23 -8.89
C PHE A 220 7.40 16.17 -7.83
N SER A 221 8.35 16.43 -6.92
CA SER A 221 8.76 15.47 -5.89
C SER A 221 7.64 15.11 -4.92
N LYS A 222 6.71 16.03 -4.64
CA LYS A 222 5.54 15.76 -3.79
C LYS A 222 4.38 15.10 -4.56
N GLY A 223 4.36 15.24 -5.88
CA GLY A 223 3.32 14.73 -6.76
C GLY A 223 3.68 13.43 -7.48
N GLU A 224 4.87 12.88 -7.26
CA GLU A 224 5.41 11.72 -7.98
C GLU A 224 4.46 10.52 -7.95
N HIS A 225 4.11 10.04 -6.76
CA HIS A 225 3.21 8.88 -6.57
C HIS A 225 1.92 9.00 -7.39
N ARG A 226 1.20 10.11 -7.22
CA ARG A 226 -0.08 10.39 -7.91
C ARG A 226 0.08 10.39 -9.44
N ASN A 227 1.16 10.97 -9.94
CA ASN A 227 1.35 11.11 -11.38
C ASN A 227 1.91 9.85 -12.05
N VAL A 228 2.72 9.07 -11.34
CA VAL A 228 3.12 7.73 -11.80
C VAL A 228 1.88 6.82 -11.92
N LEU A 229 1.00 6.82 -10.92
CA LEU A 229 -0.26 6.07 -10.98
C LEU A 229 -1.17 6.56 -12.12
N ALA A 230 -1.26 7.87 -12.34
CA ALA A 230 -2.02 8.43 -13.45
C ALA A 230 -1.50 7.94 -14.80
N ILE A 231 -0.17 7.95 -15.01
CA ILE A 231 0.47 7.42 -16.22
C ILE A 231 0.17 5.92 -16.37
N MET A 232 0.36 5.13 -15.31
CA MET A 232 0.11 3.70 -15.33
C MET A 232 -1.35 3.35 -15.67
N LEU A 233 -2.31 4.11 -15.15
CA LEU A 233 -3.73 3.87 -15.46
C LEU A 233 -4.08 4.26 -16.90
N LEU A 234 -3.62 5.43 -17.36
CA LEU A 234 -3.97 5.98 -18.66
C LEU A 234 -3.27 5.28 -19.81
N ASP A 235 -2.07 4.75 -19.58
CA ASP A 235 -1.24 4.06 -20.57
C ASP A 235 -0.78 2.68 -20.05
N TRP A 236 -1.72 1.92 -19.48
CA TRP A 236 -1.46 0.59 -18.97
C TRP A 236 -0.92 -0.32 -20.07
N GLN A 237 0.25 -0.92 -19.81
CA GLN A 237 0.88 -1.85 -20.75
C GLN A 237 0.64 -3.30 -20.31
N LYS A 238 1.35 -3.71 -19.26
CA LYS A 238 1.30 -5.05 -18.67
C LYS A 238 2.03 -5.02 -17.33
N VAL A 239 1.85 -6.07 -16.55
CA VAL A 239 2.68 -6.34 -15.38
C VAL A 239 4.14 -6.51 -15.80
N ASN A 240 5.06 -6.06 -14.94
CA ASN A 240 6.48 -6.12 -15.24
C ASN A 240 7.27 -6.49 -13.99
N GLN A 241 8.11 -7.52 -14.10
CA GLN A 241 8.96 -7.95 -13.00
C GLN A 241 9.95 -6.84 -12.62
N ALA A 242 10.20 -6.69 -11.33
CA ALA A 242 11.20 -5.75 -10.85
C ALA A 242 12.59 -6.19 -11.33
N PRO A 243 13.53 -5.24 -11.50
CA PRO A 243 14.92 -5.60 -11.70
C PRO A 243 15.43 -6.44 -10.54
N THR A 244 16.16 -7.52 -10.82
CA THR A 244 16.79 -8.34 -9.79
C THR A 244 18.29 -8.39 -9.99
N TYR A 245 19.05 -8.65 -8.91
CA TYR A 245 20.50 -8.77 -8.98
C TYR A 245 20.95 -9.76 -10.06
N SER A 246 20.23 -10.88 -10.22
CA SER A 246 20.56 -11.92 -11.20
C SER A 246 20.20 -11.54 -12.64
N ASN A 247 19.11 -10.80 -12.85
CA ASN A 247 18.62 -10.51 -14.20
C ASN A 247 19.13 -9.19 -14.77
N GLN A 248 19.43 -8.20 -13.92
CA GLN A 248 19.93 -6.87 -14.28
C GLN A 248 21.03 -6.40 -13.31
N PRO A 249 22.17 -7.11 -13.22
CA PRO A 249 23.22 -6.83 -12.23
C PRO A 249 23.79 -5.41 -12.32
N GLU A 250 23.74 -4.77 -13.48
CA GLU A 250 24.23 -3.42 -13.72
C GLU A 250 23.51 -2.35 -12.89
N ILE A 251 22.22 -2.55 -12.61
CA ILE A 251 21.41 -1.67 -11.74
C ILE A 251 21.89 -1.77 -10.28
N PHE A 252 22.52 -2.90 -9.91
CA PHE A 252 23.01 -3.20 -8.58
C PHE A 252 24.52 -3.04 -8.43
N SER A 253 25.14 -2.19 -9.27
CA SER A 253 26.59 -1.94 -9.28
C SER A 253 27.18 -1.46 -7.94
N ARG A 254 26.34 -0.91 -7.05
CA ARG A 254 26.71 -0.57 -5.67
C ARG A 254 25.59 -1.00 -4.72
N LEU A 255 25.83 -2.10 -4.01
CA LEU A 255 24.90 -2.57 -3.00
C LEU A 255 25.02 -1.71 -1.72
N PRO A 256 23.89 -1.36 -1.10
CA PRO A 256 23.86 -0.84 0.27
C PRO A 256 24.63 -1.74 1.24
N TYR A 257 25.13 -1.14 2.32
CA TYR A 257 25.90 -1.86 3.34
C TYR A 257 25.17 -3.12 3.81
N GLY A 258 25.91 -4.23 3.83
CA GLY A 258 25.46 -5.51 4.32
C GLY A 258 24.49 -6.26 3.41
N LEU A 259 24.07 -5.72 2.26
CA LEU A 259 23.29 -6.48 1.29
C LEU A 259 24.20 -7.36 0.42
N GLU A 260 23.73 -8.59 0.16
CA GLU A 260 24.36 -9.58 -0.70
C GLU A 260 23.30 -10.31 -1.54
N PRO A 261 23.67 -10.89 -2.69
CA PRO A 261 22.79 -11.77 -3.46
C PRO A 261 22.28 -12.95 -2.62
N LYS A 262 21.05 -13.39 -2.88
CA LYS A 262 20.43 -14.51 -2.17
C LYS A 262 21.07 -15.87 -2.48
#